data_AF-A0A366INI6-F1
#
_entry.id   AF-A0A366INI6-F1
#
_cell.length_a   1.000
_cell.length_b   1.000
_cell.length_c   1.000
_cell.angle_alpha   90.00
_cell.angle_beta   90.00
_cell.angle_gamma   90.00
#
_symmetry.space_group_name_H-M   'P 1'
#
loop_
_entity.id
_entity.type
_entity.pdbx_description
1 polymer ?
#
loop_
_entity_poly.entity_id
_entity_poly.type
_entity_poly.pdbx_seq_one_letter_code
_entity_poly.pdbx_strand_id
1 'polypeptide(L)' 'MVWECERGCGTSGSKTYPSPEHATRYSAALDRDDSESLGRRAPLIGLLPLRLWRKYRDRR' A
#
# COMPACT_ATOMS: atom_id res chain seq x y z
N MET A 1 7.83 13.39 -11.35
CA MET A 1 6.62 12.98 -10.60
C MET A 1 6.95 12.99 -9.12
N VAL A 2 6.05 13.53 -8.29
CA VAL A 2 6.14 13.56 -6.83
C VAL A 2 4.86 12.95 -6.26
N TRP A 3 4.96 12.19 -5.18
CA TRP A 3 3.81 11.58 -4.50
C TRP A 3 3.98 11.65 -2.98
N GLU A 4 2.85 11.69 -2.29
CA GLU A 4 2.76 11.67 -0.83
C GLU A 4 1.73 10.62 -0.41
N CYS A 5 2.00 9.88 0.66
CA CYS A 5 1.06 8.89 1.16
C CYS A 5 -0.13 9.58 1.86
N GLU A 6 -1.31 9.51 1.25
CA GLU A 6 -2.55 10.08 1.77
C GLU A 6 -2.97 9.49 3.13
N ARG A 7 -2.43 8.32 3.50
CA ARG A 7 -2.67 7.67 4.81
C ARG A 7 -1.94 8.35 5.97
N GLY A 8 -1.19 9.43 5.73
CA GLY A 8 -0.53 10.21 6.77
C GLY A 8 0.64 9.51 7.46
N CYS A 9 1.22 8.48 6.84
CA CYS A 9 2.36 7.75 7.42
C CYS A 9 3.71 8.45 7.24
N GLY A 10 3.73 9.70 6.75
CA GLY A 10 4.93 10.49 6.53
C GLY A 10 5.84 9.98 5.40
N THR A 11 5.35 9.06 4.56
CA THR A 11 6.10 8.53 3.43
C THR A 11 5.77 9.32 2.17
N SER A 12 6.80 9.84 1.52
CA SER A 12 6.71 10.57 0.25
C SER A 12 7.89 10.21 -0.65
N GLY A 13 7.80 10.55 -1.94
CA GLY A 13 8.87 10.24 -2.88
C GLY A 13 8.78 11.03 -4.18
N SER A 14 9.89 11.02 -4.92
CA SER A 14 9.94 11.57 -6.27
C SER A 14 10.56 10.57 -7.24
N LYS A 15 10.09 10.60 -8.48
CA LYS A 15 10.62 9.80 -9.58
C LYS A 15 10.62 10.60 -10.87
N THR A 16 11.76 10.58 -11.55
CA THR A 16 11.93 11.21 -12.86
C THR A 16 11.69 10.17 -13.93
N TYR A 17 10.88 10.54 -14.92
CA TYR A 17 10.60 9.71 -16.09
C TYR A 17 11.13 10.40 -17.34
N PRO A 18 11.51 9.64 -18.38
CA PRO A 18 12.01 10.22 -19.63
C PRO A 18 10.96 11.05 -20.38
N SER A 19 9.67 10.78 -20.17
CA SER A 19 8.58 11.51 -20.80
C SER A 19 7.34 11.66 -19.88
N PRO A 20 6.47 12.65 -20.15
CA PRO A 20 5.19 12.82 -19.44
C PRO A 20 4.24 11.61 -19.59
N GLU A 21 4.24 10.96 -20.75
CA GLU A 21 3.40 9.78 -21.02
C GLU A 21 3.82 8.60 -20.13
N HIS A 22 5.13 8.42 -19.92
CA HIS A 22 5.65 7.44 -18.98
C HIS A 22 5.25 7.74 -17.55
N ALA A 23 5.33 9.01 -17.12
CA ALA A 23 4.90 9.41 -15.79
C ALA A 23 3.42 9.05 -15.56
N THR A 24 2.55 9.38 -16.52
CA THR A 24 1.12 9.08 -16.45
C THR A 24 0.85 7.57 -16.39
N ARG A 25 1.42 6.79 -17.32
CA ARG A 25 1.21 5.34 -17.42
C ARG A 25 1.62 4.60 -16.14
N TYR A 26 2.77 4.93 -15.57
CA TYR A 26 3.28 4.21 -14.40
C TYR A 26 2.66 4.70 -13.09
N SER A 27 2.22 5.95 -13.01
CA SER A 27 1.53 6.47 -11.84
C SER A 27 0.17 5.82 -11.61
N ALA A 28 -0.61 5.61 -12.67
CA ALA A 28 -1.92 4.94 -12.59
C ALA A 28 -1.82 3.49 -12.07
N ALA A 29 -0.65 2.85 -12.20
CA ALA A 29 -0.42 1.52 -11.64
C ALA A 29 -0.12 1.55 -10.13
N LEU A 30 0.43 2.66 -9.62
CA LEU A 30 0.77 2.87 -8.20
C LEU A 30 -0.40 3.47 -7.40
N ASP A 31 -1.32 4.17 -8.07
CA ASP A 31 -2.53 4.76 -7.50
C ASP A 31 -3.65 3.73 -7.29
N ARG A 32 -3.29 2.55 -6.80
CA ARG A 32 -4.26 1.52 -6.39
C ARG A 32 -4.18 1.34 -4.90
N ASP A 33 -5.35 1.38 -4.27
CA ASP A 33 -5.48 0.99 -2.89
C ASP A 33 -5.34 -0.54 -2.76
N ASP A 34 -4.09 -1.00 -2.67
CA ASP A 34 -3.77 -2.39 -2.40
C ASP A 34 -4.18 -2.81 -0.98
N SER A 35 -4.69 -1.92 -0.11
CA SER A 35 -5.14 -2.32 1.24
C SER A 35 -6.33 -3.29 1.21
N GLU A 36 -7.21 -3.18 0.21
CA GLU A 36 -8.30 -4.15 0.02
C GLU A 36 -7.82 -5.53 -0.48
N SER A 37 -6.67 -5.56 -1.16
CA SER A 37 -6.07 -6.77 -1.73
C SER A 37 -5.04 -7.42 -0.79
N LEU A 38 -4.44 -6.63 0.10
CA LEU A 38 -3.52 -7.03 1.16
C LEU A 38 -4.22 -7.97 2.15
N GLY A 39 -4.06 -9.27 1.91
CA GLY A 39 -4.62 -10.35 2.73
C GLY A 39 -5.76 -11.12 2.05
N ARG A 40 -6.33 -10.64 0.94
CA ARG A 40 -7.41 -11.33 0.21
C ARG A 40 -6.96 -12.66 -0.40
N ARG A 41 -5.66 -12.80 -0.71
CA ARG A 41 -5.03 -14.04 -1.19
C ARG A 41 -3.92 -14.57 -0.27
N ALA A 42 -3.76 -14.00 0.93
CA ALA A 42 -2.75 -14.51 1.84
C ALA A 42 -3.18 -15.88 2.39
N PRO A 43 -2.36 -16.94 2.26
CA PRO A 43 -2.67 -18.22 2.86
C PRO A 43 -2.90 -18.03 4.36
N LEU A 44 -3.99 -18.60 4.88
CA LEU A 44 -4.46 -18.43 6.27
C LEU A 44 -3.38 -18.74 7.32
N ILE A 45 -2.34 -19.49 6.94
CA ILE A 45 -1.24 -19.93 7.79
C ILE A 45 -0.14 -18.86 7.93
N GLY A 46 0.10 -18.02 6.91
CA GLY A 46 1.22 -17.06 6.93
C GLY A 46 1.03 -15.84 7.82
N LEU A 47 -0.20 -15.54 8.23
CA LEU A 47 -0.56 -14.32 8.97
C LEU A 47 -1.26 -14.57 10.31
N LEU A 48 -1.27 -15.82 10.80
CA LEU A 48 -1.90 -16.16 12.08
C LEU A 48 -1.38 -15.30 13.25
N PRO A 49 -0.05 -15.06 13.40
CA PRO A 49 0.45 -14.22 14.50
C PRO A 49 -0.09 -12.79 14.46
N LEU A 50 -0.12 -12.18 13.27
CA LEU A 50 -0.64 -10.82 13.06
C LEU A 50 -2.16 -10.72 13.33
N ARG A 51 -2.92 -11.77 12.98
CA ARG A 51 -4.36 -11.84 13.23
C ARG A 51 -4.69 -11.92 14.71
N LEU A 52 -3.93 -12.71 15.48
CA LEU A 52 -4.08 -12.79 16.94
C LEU A 52 -3.75 -11.46 17.61
N TRP A 53 -2.69 -10.80 17.15
CA TRP A 53 -2.28 -9.50 17.68
C TRP A 53 -3.31 -8.39 17.40
N ARG A 54 -3.85 -8.31 16.17
CA ARG A 54 -4.95 -7.36 15.85
C ARG A 54 -6.19 -7.61 16.73
N LYS A 55 -6.59 -8.88 16.89
CA LYS A 55 -7.75 -9.25 17.73
C LYS A 55 -7.56 -8.88 19.21
N TYR A 56 -6.34 -8.98 19.73
CA TYR A 56 -6.02 -8.55 21.09
C TYR A 56 -6.07 -7.03 21.24
N ARG A 57 -5.58 -6.28 20.24
CA ARG A 57 -5.60 -4.81 20.25
C ARG A 57 -7.02 -4.24 20.15
N ASP A 58 -7.88 -4.80 19.30
CA ASP A 58 -9.25 -4.30 19.12
C ASP A 58 -10.19 -4.61 20.30
N ARG A 59 -9.74 -5.45 21.25
CA ARG A 59 -10.45 -5.80 22.49
C ARG A 59 -10.07 -4.91 23.68
N ARG A 60 -9.11 -4.00 23.51
CA ARG A 60 -8.56 -3.14 24.57
C ARG A 60 -8.83 -1.68 24.23
#